data_AF-A0A5J5CK51-F1
#
_entry.id   AF-A0A5J5CK51-F1
#
_cell.length_a   1.000
_cell.length_b   1.000
_cell.length_c   1.000
_cell.angle_alpha   90.00
_cell.angle_beta   90.00
_cell.angle_gamma   90.00
#
_symmetry.space_group_name_H-M   'P 1'
#
loop_
_entity.id
_entity.type
_entity.pdbx_description
1 polymer ?
#
loop_
_entity_poly.entity_id
_entity_poly.type
_entity_poly.pdbx_seq_one_letter_code
_entity_poly.pdbx_strand_id
1 'polypeptide(L)'
;MADDCRFPGSDEEEEIKAEINMLKKYSHHRNIATYYGAFVKKNPPGVDDQLWLVMEFCGAGSITDLIKNTKGNTLKEEWIAYVCREILRVRTDITTNVTA
;
A
#
# COMPACT_ATOMS: atom_id res chain seq x y z
N MET A 1 -5.79 16.29 -10.57
CA MET A 1 -6.57 17.05 -9.57
C MET A 1 -6.62 16.33 -8.21
N ALA A 2 -5.67 15.45 -7.88
CA ALA A 2 -5.69 14.60 -6.67
C ALA A 2 -4.38 14.67 -5.85
N ASP A 3 -3.64 15.77 -5.96
CA ASP A 3 -2.28 15.90 -5.41
C ASP A 3 -1.98 17.24 -4.71
N ASP A 4 -3.00 18.02 -4.34
CA ASP A 4 -2.77 19.27 -3.57
C ASP A 4 -2.70 18.97 -2.07
N CYS A 5 -1.78 18.09 -1.68
CA CYS A 5 -1.45 17.84 -0.27
C CYS A 5 -0.32 18.78 0.14
N ARG A 6 -0.66 19.93 0.73
CA ARG A 6 0.29 20.93 1.23
C ARG A 6 0.41 20.76 2.75
N PHE A 7 1.43 20.03 3.20
CA PHE A 7 1.68 19.68 4.60
C PHE A 7 2.55 20.75 5.30
N PRO A 8 2.30 21.10 6.57
CA PRO A 8 3.11 22.08 7.28
C PRO A 8 4.26 21.38 8.06
N GLY A 9 5.36 21.07 7.39
CA GLY A 9 6.57 20.51 8.01
C GLY A 9 7.46 19.84 6.97
N SER A 10 8.65 20.37 6.71
CA SER A 10 9.46 20.01 5.53
C SER A 10 9.86 18.53 5.48
N ASP A 11 10.19 17.94 6.63
CA ASP A 11 10.83 16.62 6.66
C ASP A 11 9.77 15.49 6.63
N GLU A 12 8.70 15.61 7.42
CA GLU A 12 7.54 14.70 7.36
C GLU A 12 6.84 14.78 5.99
N GLU A 13 6.80 15.96 5.37
CA GLU A 13 6.24 16.12 4.03
C GLU A 13 7.04 15.35 2.97
N GLU A 14 8.38 15.35 3.06
CA GLU A 14 9.23 14.61 2.13
C GLU A 14 9.09 13.09 2.30
N GLU A 15 9.01 12.60 3.54
CA GLU A 15 8.77 11.17 3.82
C GLU A 15 7.42 10.71 3.28
N ILE A 16 6.35 11.46 3.57
CA ILE A 16 4.99 11.15 3.09
C ILE A 16 4.94 11.19 1.56
N LYS A 17 5.59 12.18 0.93
CA LYS A 17 5.67 12.26 -0.54
C LYS A 17 6.43 11.07 -1.11
N ALA A 18 7.52 10.65 -0.48
CA ALA A 18 8.29 9.50 -0.93
C ALA A 18 7.44 8.22 -0.89
N GLU A 19 6.68 8.00 0.18
CA GLU A 19 5.75 6.86 0.29
C GLU A 19 4.64 6.91 -0.77
N ILE A 20 3.99 8.06 -0.95
CA ILE A 20 2.94 8.23 -1.96
C ILE A 20 3.51 8.01 -3.38
N ASN A 21 4.72 8.51 -3.65
CA ASN A 21 5.37 8.32 -4.93
C ASN A 21 5.70 6.84 -5.17
N MET A 22 6.10 6.12 -4.12
CA MET A 22 6.29 4.67 -4.17
C MET A 22 4.98 3.95 -4.53
N LEU A 23 3.88 4.31 -3.85
CA LEU A 23 2.55 3.74 -4.12
C LEU A 23 2.11 4.02 -5.56
N LYS A 24 2.23 5.26 -6.04
CA LYS A 24 1.90 5.60 -7.42
C LYS A 24 2.75 4.82 -8.43
N LYS A 25 4.07 4.79 -8.25
CA LYS A 25 4.99 4.14 -9.19
C LYS A 25 4.68 2.65 -9.36
N TYR A 26 4.35 1.96 -8.27
CA TYR A 26 4.14 0.51 -8.31
C TYR A 26 2.67 0.08 -8.34
N SER A 27 1.72 1.00 -8.18
CA SER A 27 0.27 0.72 -8.20
C SER A 27 -0.25 0.07 -9.48
N HIS A 28 0.51 0.12 -10.58
CA HIS A 28 0.15 -0.52 -11.85
C HIS A 28 0.45 -2.02 -11.88
N HIS A 29 1.12 -2.56 -10.86
CA HIS A 29 1.42 -3.97 -10.79
C HIS A 29 0.20 -4.77 -10.32
N ARG A 30 -0.13 -5.87 -11.02
CA ARG A 30 -1.31 -6.71 -10.75
C ARG A 30 -1.42 -7.23 -9.32
N ASN A 31 -0.29 -7.40 -8.63
CA ASN A 31 -0.24 -7.92 -7.27
C ASN A 31 -0.03 -6.82 -6.20
N ILE A 32 -0.21 -5.54 -6.57
CA ILE A 32 -0.19 -4.40 -5.64
C ILE A 32 -1.57 -3.76 -5.68
N ALA A 33 -2.10 -3.37 -4.53
CA ALA A 33 -3.37 -2.66 -4.46
C ALA A 33 -3.27 -1.33 -5.22
N THR A 34 -4.16 -1.13 -6.19
CA THR A 34 -4.13 0.07 -7.03
C THR A 34 -4.34 1.31 -6.15
N TYR A 35 -3.43 2.27 -6.20
CA TYR A 35 -3.54 3.53 -5.49
C TYR A 35 -4.33 4.54 -6.34
N TYR A 36 -5.38 5.14 -5.77
CA TYR A 36 -6.25 6.08 -6.46
C TYR A 36 -5.93 7.55 -6.14
N GLY A 37 -5.43 7.87 -4.95
CA GLY A 37 -5.10 9.24 -4.56
C GLY A 37 -4.98 9.46 -3.06
N ALA A 38 -4.53 10.66 -2.67
CA ALA A 38 -4.42 11.08 -1.27
C ALA A 38 -5.23 12.35 -1.04
N PHE A 39 -5.80 12.47 0.16
CA PHE A 39 -6.55 13.64 0.59
C PHE A 39 -6.05 14.09 1.95
N VAL A 40 -5.79 15.39 2.09
CA VAL A 40 -5.46 16.00 3.38
C VAL A 40 -6.66 16.77 3.87
N LYS A 41 -7.18 16.34 5.02
CA LYS A 41 -8.20 17.08 5.75
C LYS A 41 -7.52 17.96 6.78
N LYS A 42 -7.54 19.27 6.52
CA LYS A 42 -7.04 20.26 7.47
C LYS A 42 -8.00 20.41 8.64
N ASN A 43 -7.49 20.23 9.85
CA ASN A 43 -8.29 20.33 11.06
C ASN A 43 -8.12 21.71 11.73
N PRO A 44 -9.03 22.10 12.64
CA PRO A 44 -8.91 23.36 13.38
C PRO A 44 -7.60 23.43 14.17
N PRO A 45 -7.08 24.64 14.44
CA PRO A 45 -5.84 24.83 15.20
C PRO A 45 -5.92 24.13 16.57
N GLY A 46 -4.94 23.26 16.84
CA GLY A 46 -4.89 22.40 18.03
C GLY A 46 -5.24 20.93 17.77
N VAL A 47 -5.57 20.56 16.53
CA VAL A 47 -5.80 19.18 16.09
C VAL A 47 -4.93 18.90 14.87
N ASP A 48 -4.22 17.76 14.85
CA ASP A 48 -3.37 17.37 13.74
C ASP A 48 -4.18 17.14 12.45
N ASP A 49 -3.60 17.52 11.32
CA ASP A 49 -4.17 17.28 9.99
C ASP A 49 -4.27 15.77 9.72
N GLN A 50 -5.30 15.36 8.98
CA GLN A 50 -5.51 13.95 8.64
C GLN A 50 -5.18 13.67 7.18
N LEU A 51 -4.27 12.72 6.95
CA LEU A 51 -3.96 12.18 5.63
C LEU A 51 -4.78 10.92 5.37
N TRP A 52 -5.50 10.91 4.26
CA TRP A 52 -6.32 9.79 3.80
C TRP A 52 -5.75 9.27 2.50
N LEU A 53 -5.33 8.00 2.48
CA LEU A 53 -4.88 7.32 1.27
C LEU A 53 -6.03 6.46 0.72
N VAL A 54 -6.37 6.65 -0.55
CA VAL A 54 -7.45 5.92 -1.23
C VAL A 54 -6.82 4.89 -2.14
N MET A 55 -7.17 3.62 -1.91
CA MET A 55 -6.64 2.46 -2.63
C MET A 55 -7.73 1.43 -2.91
N GLU A 56 -7.40 0.45 -3.76
CA GLU A 56 -8.24 -0.69 -4.11
C GLU A 56 -8.68 -1.47 -2.87
N PHE A 57 -9.95 -1.84 -2.85
CA PHE A 57 -10.54 -2.57 -1.73
C PHE A 57 -10.32 -4.08 -1.87
N CYS A 58 -9.41 -4.64 -1.06
CA CYS A 58 -9.15 -6.07 -0.97
C CYS A 58 -10.16 -6.78 -0.05
N GLY A 59 -11.39 -7.00 -0.53
CA GLY A 59 -12.50 -7.53 0.27
C GLY A 59 -12.33 -8.96 0.83
N ALA A 60 -11.31 -9.70 0.39
CA ALA A 60 -10.98 -11.03 0.91
C ALA A 60 -10.23 -10.99 2.26
N GLY A 61 -9.83 -9.81 2.73
CA GLY A 61 -9.07 -9.64 3.96
C GLY A 61 -7.59 -9.98 3.80
N SER A 62 -6.88 -10.06 4.93
CA SER A 62 -5.44 -10.33 4.93
C SER A 62 -5.13 -11.83 4.90
N ILE A 63 -3.89 -12.18 4.53
CA ILE A 63 -3.39 -13.56 4.67
C ILE A 63 -3.47 -14.02 6.13
N THR A 64 -3.31 -13.12 7.09
CA THR A 64 -3.46 -13.42 8.52
C THR A 64 -4.89 -13.82 8.87
N ASP A 65 -5.90 -13.15 8.31
CA ASP A 65 -7.31 -13.52 8.51
C ASP A 65 -7.62 -14.87 7.88
N LEU A 66 -7.02 -15.15 6.71
CA LEU A 66 -7.12 -16.45 6.06
C LEU A 66 -6.53 -17.58 6.92
N ILE A 67 -5.38 -17.35 7.55
CA ILE A 67 -4.75 -18.32 8.47
C ILE A 67 -5.68 -18.59 9.67
N LYS A 68 -6.21 -17.53 10.29
CA LYS A 68 -7.11 -17.64 11.46
C LYS A 68 -8.42 -18.35 11.14
N ASN A 69 -8.93 -18.19 9.91
CA ASN A 69 -10.15 -18.85 9.47
C ASN A 69 -9.91 -20.30 8.98
N THR A 70 -8.66 -20.74 8.90
CA THR A 70 -8.32 -22.12 8.51
C THR A 70 -8.24 -23.03 9.73
N LYS A 71 -8.85 -24.22 9.65
CA LYS A 71 -8.81 -25.22 10.73
C LYS A 71 -7.36 -25.54 11.11
N GLY A 72 -7.02 -25.31 12.37
CA GLY A 72 -5.68 -25.58 12.91
C GLY A 72 -4.65 -24.49 12.65
N ASN A 73 -5.08 -23.26 12.27
CA ASN A 73 -4.20 -22.10 12.04
C ASN A 73 -3.02 -22.38 11.10
N THR A 74 -3.16 -23.35 10.21
CA THR A 74 -2.10 -23.80 9.31
C THR A 74 -2.65 -23.81 7.89
N LEU A 75 -1.97 -23.13 6.97
CA LEU A 75 -2.28 -23.18 5.54
C LEU A 75 -1.58 -24.38 4.90
N LYS A 76 -2.19 -24.94 3.85
CA LYS A 76 -1.53 -25.96 3.02
C LYS A 76 -0.29 -25.36 2.37
N GLU A 77 0.74 -26.18 2.20
CA GLU A 77 2.01 -25.76 1.57
C GLU A 77 1.80 -25.21 0.15
N GLU A 78 0.85 -25.76 -0.60
CA GLU A 78 0.45 -25.25 -1.92
C GLU A 78 -0.05 -23.79 -1.88
N TRP A 79 -0.79 -23.41 -0.84
CA TRP A 79 -1.30 -22.06 -0.67
C TRP A 79 -0.18 -21.10 -0.26
N ILE A 80 0.71 -21.55 0.62
CA ILE A 80 1.91 -20.80 1.02
C ILE A 80 2.80 -20.57 -0.21
N ALA A 81 3.06 -21.61 -1.01
CA ALA A 81 3.86 -21.52 -2.22
C ALA A 81 3.24 -20.55 -3.24
N TYR A 82 1.91 -20.56 -3.39
CA TYR A 82 1.20 -19.60 -4.25
C TYR A 82 1.40 -18.17 -3.77
N VAL A 83 1.16 -17.90 -2.49
CA VAL A 83 1.33 -16.57 -1.87
C VAL A 83 2.77 -16.09 -2.01
N CYS A 84 3.75 -16.93 -1.66
CA CYS A 84 5.16 -16.61 -1.79
C CYS A 84 5.54 -16.29 -3.24
N ARG A 85 5.03 -17.05 -4.22
CA ARG A 85 5.30 -16.78 -5.63
C ARG A 85 4.74 -15.43 -6.06
N GLU A 86 3.51 -15.10 -5.69
CA GLU A 86 2.89 -13.82 -6.07
C GLU A 86 3.58 -12.62 -5.40
N ILE A 87 4.04 -12.77 -4.15
CA ILE A 87 4.85 -11.75 -3.44
C ILE A 87 6.22 -11.58 -4.13
N LEU A 88 6.87 -12.67 -4.53
CA LEU A 88 8.17 -12.60 -5.20
C LEU A 88 8.08 -11.94 -6.58
N ARG A 89 6.95 -12.07 -7.28
CA ARG A 89 6.69 -11.37 -8.55
C ARG A 89 6.60 -9.85 -8.38
N VAL A 90 6.00 -9.40 -7.28
CA VAL A 90 6.02 -7.97 -6.92
C VAL A 90 7.46 -7.45 -6.83
N ARG A 91 8.34 -8.20 -6.14
CA ARG A 91 9.74 -7.80 -6.00
C ARG A 91 10.47 -7.73 -7.34
N THR A 92 10.27 -8.70 -8.24
CA THR A 92 10.93 -8.67 -9.56
C THR A 92 10.50 -7.46 -10.37
N ASP A 93 9.24 -7.08 -10.30
CA ASP A 93 8.69 -5.98 -11.09
C ASP A 93 9.02 -4.61 -10.47
N ILE A 94 9.12 -4.53 -9.14
CA ILE A 94 9.68 -3.36 -8.44
C ILE A 94 11.16 -3.18 -8.79
N THR A 95 11.96 -4.26 -8.76
CA THR A 95 13.42 -4.19 -8.95
C THR A 95 13.80 -3.91 -10.41
N THR A 96 13.08 -4.48 -11.39
CA THR A 96 13.33 -4.24 -12.82
C THR A 96 13.07 -2.81 -13.26
N ASN A 97 12.14 -2.09 -12.62
CA ASN A 97 11.83 -0.68 -12.88
C ASN A 97 12.71 0.33 -12.08
N VAL A 98 13.70 -0.16 -11.33
CA VAL A 98 14.73 0.67 -10.68
C VAL A 98 16.05 0.63 -11.46
N THR A 99 16.29 -0.39 -12.28
CA THR A 99 17.48 -0.55 -13.12
C THR A 99 17.29 -0.19 -14.61
N ALA A 100 16.15 0.39 -14.99
CA ALA A 100 15.89 0.89 -16.35
C ALA A 100 15.95 2.42 -16.43
#